data_AF-A0A952CQD8-F1
#
_entry.id   AF-A0A952CQD8-F1
#
_cell.length_a   1.000
_cell.length_b   1.000
_cell.length_c   1.000
_cell.angle_alpha   90.00
_cell.angle_beta   90.00
_cell.angle_gamma   90.00
#
_symmetry.space_group_name_H-M   'P 1'
#
loop_
_entity.id
_entity.type
_entity.pdbx_description
1 polymer ?
#
loop_
_entity_poly.entity_id
_entity_poly.type
_entity_poly.pdbx_seq_one_letter_code
_entity_poly.pdbx_strand_id
1 'polypeptide(L)' 'ILEQLETLPDNKALFVYHKKVPMFLLPELKQRGYRYAIKEDTGAILMLIYKN' A
#
# COMPACT_ATOMS: atom_id res chain seq x y z
N ILE A 1 4.59 -2.70 -7.34
CA ILE A 1 3.91 -1.89 -6.29
C ILE A 1 4.80 -0.74 -5.83
N LEU A 2 6.06 -0.98 -5.43
CA LEU A 2 6.96 0.09 -4.95
C LEU A 2 7.30 1.16 -5.99
N GLU A 3 7.63 0.78 -7.22
CA GLU A 3 7.92 1.73 -8.32
C GLU A 3 6.71 2.65 -8.63
N GLN A 4 5.49 2.13 -8.46
CA GLN A 4 4.26 2.91 -8.63
C GLN A 4 4.04 3.91 -7.48
N LEU A 5 4.64 3.68 -6.31
CA LEU A 5 4.62 4.64 -5.20
C LEU A 5 5.64 5.76 -5.42
N GLU A 6 6.78 5.47 -6.04
CA GLU A 6 7.81 6.48 -6.35
C GLU A 6 7.35 7.47 -7.43
N THR A 7 6.50 7.02 -8.34
CA THR A 7 5.90 7.84 -9.39
C THR A 7 4.54 8.41 -9.00
N LEU A 8 4.09 8.18 -7.76
CA LEU A 8 2.78 8.61 -7.29
C LEU A 8 2.75 10.14 -7.13
N PRO A 9 1.76 10.83 -7.70
CA PRO A 9 1.60 12.27 -7.50
C PRO A 9 1.37 12.60 -6.03
N ASP A 10 1.78 13.80 -5.63
CA ASP A 10 1.47 14.32 -4.30
C ASP A 10 -0.05 14.32 -4.06
N ASN A 11 -0.44 14.06 -2.81
CA ASN A 11 -1.84 13.98 -2.38
C ASN A 11 -2.67 12.85 -3.04
N LYS A 12 -2.02 11.83 -3.62
CA LYS A 12 -2.67 10.60 -4.06
C LYS A 12 -2.30 9.42 -3.18
N ALA A 13 -3.11 8.36 -3.27
CA ALA A 13 -2.90 7.08 -2.63
C ALA A 13 -2.92 5.97 -3.69
N LEU A 14 -2.12 4.94 -3.48
CA LEU A 14 -2.16 3.71 -4.26
C LEU A 14 -3.16 2.73 -3.62
N PHE A 15 -4.14 2.30 -4.40
CA PHE A 15 -5.09 1.28 -4.00
C PHE A 15 -4.66 -0.09 -4.54
N VAL A 16 -4.53 -1.05 -3.64
CA VAL A 16 -4.08 -2.42 -3.94
C VAL A 16 -5.20 -3.38 -3.56
N TYR A 17 -5.68 -4.15 -4.55
CA TYR A 17 -6.63 -5.24 -4.36
C TYR A 17 -5.88 -6.57 -4.50
N HIS A 18 -5.79 -7.36 -3.43
CA HIS A 18 -5.06 -8.61 -3.47
C HIS A 18 -5.66 -9.70 -2.57
N LYS A 19 -5.34 -10.97 -2.84
CA LYS A 19 -5.89 -12.11 -2.06
C LYS A 19 -5.28 -12.23 -0.65
N LYS A 20 -4.08 -11.69 -0.42
CA LYS A 20 -3.33 -11.75 0.84
C LYS A 20 -2.47 -10.51 1.03
N VAL A 21 -2.13 -10.16 2.27
CA VAL A 21 -1.23 -9.04 2.59
C VAL A 21 0.19 -9.42 2.15
N PRO A 22 0.86 -8.62 1.29
CA PRO A 22 2.28 -8.81 1.01
C PRO A 22 3.12 -8.36 2.21
N MET A 23 3.44 -9.29 3.12
CA MET A 23 4.16 -8.99 4.37
C MET A 23 5.54 -8.36 4.14
N PHE A 24 6.21 -8.72 3.05
CA PHE A 24 7.52 -8.14 2.67
C PHE A 24 7.43 -6.64 2.34
N LEU A 25 6.25 -6.16 1.91
CA LEU A 25 6.04 -4.78 1.51
C LEU A 25 5.98 -3.84 2.72
N LEU A 26 5.42 -4.31 3.84
CA LEU A 26 5.22 -3.49 5.05
C LEU A 26 6.51 -2.86 5.60
N PRO A 27 7.62 -3.61 5.77
CA PRO A 27 8.88 -3.00 6.22
C PRO A 27 9.44 -2.01 5.19
N GLU A 28 9.31 -2.27 3.89
CA GLU A 28 9.78 -1.35 2.85
C GLU A 28 8.98 -0.03 2.83
N LEU A 29 7.65 -0.10 2.99
CA LEU A 29 6.80 1.09 3.10
C LEU A 29 7.21 1.93 4.31
N LYS A 30 7.47 1.30 5.46
CA LYS A 30 7.90 1.97 6.68
C LYS A 30 9.27 2.64 6.51
N GLN A 31 10.24 1.94 5.92
CA GLN A 31 11.57 2.50 5.65
C GLN A 31 11.51 3.72 4.73
N ARG A 32 10.61 3.69 3.74
CA ARG A 32 10.41 4.78 2.78
C ARG A 32 9.46 5.88 3.28
N GLY A 33 8.93 5.78 4.50
CA GLY A 33 8.05 6.79 5.10
C GLY A 33 6.59 6.77 4.62
N TYR A 34 6.18 5.72 3.91
CA TYR A 34 4.78 5.55 3.50
C TYR A 34 3.93 5.00 4.65
N ARG A 35 2.67 5.44 4.68
CA ARG A 35 1.64 4.87 5.54
C ARG A 35 0.71 3.99 4.71
N TYR A 36 0.05 3.07 5.39
CA TYR A 36 -0.92 2.20 4.75
C TYR A 36 -2.12 1.93 5.67
N ALA A 37 -3.27 1.65 5.04
CA ALA A 37 -4.47 1.16 5.69
C ALA A 37 -4.89 -0.15 5.02
N ILE A 38 -5.27 -1.13 5.81
CA ILE A 38 -5.68 -2.45 5.32
C ILE A 38 -7.11 -2.69 5.77
N LYS A 39 -7.96 -3.12 4.83
CA LYS A 39 -9.31 -3.59 5.09
C LYS A 39 -9.48 -4.98 4.48
N GLU A 40 -9.93 -5.92 5.28
CA GLU A 40 -10.32 -7.24 4.81
C GLU A 40 -11.75 -7.17 4.24
N ASP A 41 -11.92 -7.71 3.04
CA ASP A 41 -13.19 -7.90 2.35
C ASP A 41 -13.36 -9.41 2.08
N THR A 42 -14.54 -9.85 1.68
CA THR A 42 -14.90 -11.27 1.59
C THR A 42 -14.01 -12.01 0.59
N GLY A 43 -12.91 -12.61 1.07
CA GLY A 43 -11.91 -13.31 0.26
C GLY A 43 -10.83 -12.43 -0.37
N ALA A 44 -10.76 -11.14 -0.02
CA ALA A 44 -9.79 -10.21 -0.56
C ALA A 44 -9.33 -9.20 0.49
N ILE A 45 -8.21 -8.55 0.20
CA ILE A 45 -7.62 -7.53 1.03
C ILE A 45 -7.48 -6.27 0.19
N LEU A 46 -8.06 -5.21 0.72
CA LEU A 46 -8.00 -3.85 0.21
C LEU A 46 -6.92 -3.12 1.00
N MET A 47 -5.83 -2.77 0.34
CA MET A 47 -4.75 -2.00 0.95
C MET A 47 -4.66 -0.64 0.27
N LEU A 48 -4.72 0.43 1.07
CA LEU A 48 -4.44 1.79 0.65
C LEU A 48 -3.05 2.16 1.14
N ILE A 49 -2.19 2.65 0.25
CA ILE A 49 -0.84 3.11 0.59
C ILE A 49 -0.76 4.58 0.21
N TYR A 50 -0.28 5.44 1.11
CA TYR A 50 -0.23 6.88 0.90
C TYR A 50 1.03 7.47 1.54
N LYS A 51 1.48 8.58 0.98
CA LYS A 51 2.59 9.37 1.51
C LYS A 51 2.04 10.32 2.58
N ASN A 52 2.75 10.44 3.70
CA ASN A 52 2.42 11.40 4.75
C ASN A 52 3.05 12.76 4.48
#